data_AF-A0A554KFJ3-F1
#
_entry.id   AF-A0A554KFJ3-F1
#
_cell.length_a   1.000
_cell.length_b   1.000
_cell.length_c   1.000
_cell.angle_alpha   90.00
_cell.angle_beta   90.00
_cell.angle_gamma   90.00
#
_symmetry.space_group_name_H-M   'P 1'
#
loop_
_entity.id
_entity.type
_entity.pdbx_description
1 polymer ?
#
loop_
_entity_poly.entity_id
_entity_poly.type
_entity_poly.pdbx_seq_one_letter_code
_entity_poly.pdbx_strand_id
1 'polypeptide(L)'
;MADLTQGGDPHHDPVSSPVMPTQRSFAQDVHSITIQARQRTFYIDLKQSGNGKFFKISEKSRGGQKTTIMFDSEDLDRFIEAFQEMKTKL
;
A
#
# COMPACT_ATOMS: atom_id res chain seq x y z
N MET A 1 -52.23 -17.08 -40.22
CA MET A 1 -52.30 -17.24 -38.75
C MET A 1 -50.89 -17.31 -38.22
N ALA A 2 -50.63 -16.54 -37.15
CA ALA A 2 -49.44 -16.48 -36.31
C ALA A 2 -48.12 -15.92 -36.93
N ASP A 3 -47.97 -14.61 -36.73
CA ASP A 3 -46.71 -13.95 -36.40
C ASP A 3 -46.04 -14.62 -35.18
N LEU A 4 -44.71 -14.79 -35.22
CA LEU A 4 -43.88 -15.07 -34.06
C LEU A 4 -42.50 -14.43 -34.23
N THR A 5 -42.39 -13.26 -33.64
CA THR A 5 -41.16 -12.61 -33.25
C THR A 5 -40.49 -13.39 -32.11
N GLN A 6 -39.22 -13.74 -32.27
CA GLN A 6 -38.28 -14.05 -31.17
C GLN A 6 -36.93 -13.49 -31.66
N GLY A 7 -36.38 -12.42 -31.07
CA GLY A 7 -36.00 -12.32 -29.66
C GLY A 7 -34.54 -12.77 -29.60
N GLY A 8 -33.59 -11.88 -29.84
CA GLY A 8 -33.00 -11.05 -28.80
C GLY A 8 -31.63 -11.63 -28.45
N ASP A 9 -30.57 -10.99 -28.94
CA ASP A 9 -29.18 -11.30 -28.62
C ASP A 9 -28.97 -11.38 -27.10
N PRO A 10 -28.47 -12.49 -26.54
CA PRO A 10 -28.01 -12.50 -25.17
C PRO A 10 -26.48 -12.54 -25.13
N HIS A 11 -25.93 -11.41 -24.69
CA HIS A 11 -24.81 -11.36 -23.75
C HIS A 11 -23.45 -11.84 -24.26
N HIS A 12 -22.76 -10.93 -24.93
CA HIS A 12 -21.31 -10.82 -24.84
C HIS A 12 -20.95 -10.37 -23.41
N ASP A 13 -20.75 -11.30 -22.48
CA ASP A 13 -20.24 -10.98 -21.15
C ASP A 13 -18.85 -10.31 -21.30
N PRO A 14 -18.67 -9.04 -20.89
CA PRO A 14 -17.34 -8.49 -20.81
C PRO A 14 -16.67 -9.08 -19.58
N VAL A 15 -15.71 -9.97 -19.83
CA VAL A 15 -14.49 -10.13 -19.04
C VAL A 15 -14.74 -10.04 -17.52
N SER A 16 -14.95 -11.19 -16.87
CA SER A 16 -14.58 -11.36 -15.46
C SER A 16 -13.09 -11.07 -15.35
N SER A 17 -12.74 -9.79 -15.22
CA SER A 17 -11.39 -9.36 -14.88
C SER A 17 -11.09 -10.09 -13.57
N PRO A 18 -10.03 -10.89 -13.48
CA PRO A 18 -9.64 -11.43 -12.20
C PRO A 18 -9.40 -10.23 -11.31
N VAL A 19 -10.17 -10.12 -10.22
CA VAL A 19 -9.79 -9.29 -9.09
C VAL A 19 -8.45 -9.86 -8.65
N MET A 20 -7.37 -9.29 -9.21
CA MET A 20 -6.01 -9.62 -8.82
C MET A 20 -6.00 -9.48 -7.30
N PRO A 21 -5.62 -10.52 -6.54
CA PRO A 21 -5.39 -10.34 -5.13
C PRO A 21 -4.31 -9.27 -5.00
N THR A 22 -4.75 -8.07 -4.62
CA THR A 22 -3.92 -6.91 -4.40
C THR A 22 -2.88 -7.34 -3.38
N GLN A 23 -1.64 -7.53 -3.85
CA GLN A 23 -0.44 -7.77 -3.08
C GLN A 23 -0.66 -8.74 -1.90
N ARG A 24 -0.38 -10.04 -2.08
CA ARG A 24 -0.21 -11.00 -0.96
C ARG A 24 0.42 -10.29 0.24
N SER A 25 -0.40 -9.93 1.24
CA SER A 25 0.11 -9.32 2.45
C SER A 25 0.76 -10.47 3.20
N PHE A 26 2.05 -10.67 2.95
CA PHE A 26 2.87 -11.64 3.68
C PHE A 26 3.04 -11.23 5.16
N ALA A 27 2.46 -10.10 5.56
CA ALA A 27 2.46 -9.56 6.91
C ALA A 27 1.12 -8.89 7.22
N GLN A 28 0.66 -9.01 8.47
CA GLN A 28 -0.50 -8.34 9.00
C GLN A 28 -0.18 -6.85 9.25
N ASP A 29 -1.08 -5.96 8.84
CA ASP A 29 -0.98 -4.54 9.15
C ASP A 29 -1.35 -4.31 10.63
N VAL A 30 -0.43 -3.71 11.38
CA VAL A 30 -0.62 -3.41 12.81
C VAL A 30 -1.06 -1.97 12.99
N HIS A 31 -0.35 -1.04 12.33
CA HIS A 31 -0.65 0.39 12.40
C HIS A 31 -0.08 1.12 11.19
N SER A 32 -0.70 2.21 10.78
CA SER A 32 -0.26 3.05 9.66
C SER A 32 -0.44 4.52 9.98
N ILE A 33 0.59 5.31 9.69
CA ILE A 33 0.59 6.77 9.76
C ILE A 33 0.87 7.33 8.37
N THR A 34 0.12 8.36 7.99
CA THR A 34 0.32 9.08 6.73
C THR A 34 0.67 10.54 7.02
N ILE A 35 1.77 11.01 6.42
CA ILE A 35 2.21 12.41 6.50
C ILE A 35 2.09 13.02 5.10
N GLN A 36 1.21 13.99 4.95
CA GLN A 36 1.04 14.74 3.71
C GLN A 36 1.94 15.97 3.71
N ALA A 37 2.90 16.02 2.79
CA ALA A 37 3.71 17.20 2.52
C ALA A 37 3.32 17.80 1.15
N ARG A 38 3.85 19.00 0.85
CA ARG A 38 3.46 19.78 -0.33
C ARG A 38 3.59 19.04 -1.68
N GLN A 39 4.63 18.21 -1.83
CA GLN A 39 4.94 17.53 -3.10
C GLN A 39 5.04 16.00 -2.97
N ARG A 40 4.94 15.49 -1.74
CA ARG A 40 5.24 14.10 -1.39
C ARG A 40 4.31 13.64 -0.26
N THR A 41 4.00 12.35 -0.24
CA THR A 41 3.29 11.71 0.88
C THR A 41 4.18 10.62 1.45
N PHE A 42 4.37 10.64 2.77
CA PHE A 42 5.10 9.60 3.48
C PHE A 42 4.11 8.67 4.17
N TYR A 43 4.34 7.37 4.05
CA TYR A 43 3.58 6.31 4.72
C TYR A 43 4.53 5.58 5.65
N ILE A 44 4.14 5.43 6.90
CA ILE A 44 4.89 4.70 7.92
C ILE A 44 3.96 3.58 8.41
N ASP A 45 4.26 2.36 7.99
CA ASP A 45 3.47 1.17 8.34
C ASP A 45 4.26 0.31 9.33
N LEU A 46 3.66 -0.02 10.48
CA LEU A 46 4.10 -1.12 11.33
C LEU A 46 3.37 -2.38 10.90
N LYS A 47 4.12 -3.41 10.53
CA LYS A 47 3.60 -4.70 10.05
C LYS A 47 4.15 -5.84 10.91
N GLN A 48 3.43 -6.96 10.94
CA GLN A 48 3.85 -8.17 11.63
C GLN A 48 3.87 -9.37 10.69
N SER A 49 5.03 -10.01 10.59
CA SER A 49 5.24 -11.27 9.85
C SER A 49 5.49 -12.43 10.81
N GLY A 50 5.72 -13.64 10.28
CA GLY A 50 6.16 -14.79 11.08
C GLY A 50 7.52 -14.58 11.77
N ASN A 51 8.34 -13.65 11.27
CA ASN A 51 9.67 -13.36 11.81
C ASN A 51 9.68 -12.20 12.83
N GLY A 52 8.51 -11.65 13.17
CA GLY A 52 8.38 -10.51 14.07
C GLY A 52 7.81 -9.27 13.41
N LYS A 53 7.94 -8.12 14.09
CA LYS A 53 7.44 -6.83 13.64
C LYS A 53 8.52 -6.05 12.87
N PHE A 54 8.11 -5.34 11.84
CA PHE A 54 8.98 -4.49 11.05
C PHE A 54 8.24 -3.23 10.61
N PHE A 55 9.00 -2.17 10.36
CA PHE A 55 8.52 -0.93 9.79
C PHE A 55 8.73 -0.93 8.28
N LYS A 56 7.75 -0.39 7.57
CA LYS A 56 7.85 -0.07 6.14
C LYS A 56 7.58 1.41 5.97
N ILE A 57 8.58 2.14 5.50
CA ILE A 57 8.47 3.58 5.23
C ILE A 57 8.51 3.78 3.73
N SER A 58 7.46 4.39 3.19
CA SER A 58 7.36 4.71 1.76
C SER A 58 7.23 6.21 1.55
N GLU A 59 7.99 6.74 0.60
CA GLU A 59 7.75 8.07 0.03
C GLU A 59 7.05 7.90 -1.32
N LYS A 60 5.96 8.64 -1.55
CA LYS A 60 5.30 8.76 -2.86
C LYS A 60 5.39 10.21 -3.34
N SER A 61 6.07 10.42 -4.45
CA SER A 61 6.11 11.72 -5.13
C SER A 61 4.82 11.98 -5.93
N ARG A 62 4.55 13.25 -6.22
CA ARG A 62 3.41 13.65 -7.07
C ARG A 62 3.48 13.08 -8.49
N GLY A 63 4.69 12.81 -8.99
CA GLY A 63 4.96 12.15 -10.28
C GLY A 63 4.78 10.63 -10.27
N GLY A 64 4.25 10.06 -9.18
CA GLY A 64 3.95 8.63 -9.06
C GLY A 64 5.12 7.76 -8.65
N GLN A 65 6.36 8.27 -8.68
CA GLN A 65 7.53 7.53 -8.20
C GLN A 65 7.40 7.26 -6.70
N LYS A 66 7.59 5.98 -6.32
CA LYS A 66 7.53 5.50 -4.95
C LYS A 66 8.85 4.86 -4.56
N THR A 67 9.45 5.34 -3.49
CA THR A 67 10.61 4.71 -2.86
C THR A 67 10.19 4.10 -1.53
N THR A 68 10.86 3.04 -1.09
CA THR A 68 10.48 2.34 0.15
C THR A 68 11.70 1.73 0.81
N ILE A 69 11.77 1.89 2.13
CA ILE A 69 12.70 1.17 3.00
C ILE A 69 11.90 0.32 3.99
N MET A 70 12.52 -0.74 4.48
CA MET A 70 12.00 -1.58 5.55
C MET A 70 13.12 -1.85 6.54
N PHE A 71 12.78 -1.93 7.83
CA PHE A 71 13.71 -2.29 8.88
C PHE A 71 12.94 -2.98 10.02
N ASP A 72 13.62 -3.83 10.77
CA ASP A 72 13.00 -4.58 11.85
C ASP A 72 12.73 -3.68 13.06
N SER A 73 11.71 -4.02 13.85
CA SER A 73 11.33 -3.20 15.01
C SER A 73 12.44 -3.04 16.06
N GLU A 74 13.42 -3.96 16.07
CA GLU A 74 14.58 -3.93 16.95
C GLU A 74 15.51 -2.74 16.68
N ASP A 75 15.53 -2.21 15.46
CA ASP A 75 16.34 -1.05 15.09
C ASP A 75 15.64 0.30 15.37
N LEU A 76 14.37 0.30 15.80
CA LEU A 76 13.56 1.51 15.93
C LEU A 76 14.21 2.57 16.83
N ASP A 77 14.76 2.15 17.97
CA ASP A 77 15.37 3.08 18.93
C ASP A 77 16.57 3.82 18.31
N ARG A 78 17.38 3.13 17.49
CA ARG A 78 18.50 3.75 16.76
C ARG A 78 18.03 4.76 15.73
N PHE A 79 16.92 4.48 15.04
CA PHE A 79 16.32 5.45 14.12
C PHE A 79 15.81 6.68 14.88
N ILE A 80 15.14 6.49 16.02
CA ILE A 80 14.63 7.59 16.84
C ILE A 80 15.78 8.46 17.36
N GLU A 81 16.84 7.86 17.89
CA GLU A 81 18.04 8.56 18.35
C GLU A 81 18.67 9.38 17.21
N ALA A 82 18.84 8.79 16.02
CA ALA A 82 19.38 9.49 14.86
C ALA A 82 18.51 10.68 14.44
N PHE A 83 17.17 10.53 14.40
CA PHE A 83 16.28 11.65 14.09
C PHE A 83 16.29 12.73 15.17
N GLN A 84 16.38 12.36 16.44
CA GLN A 84 16.49 13.31 17.55
C GLN A 84 17.80 14.09 17.47
N GLU A 85 18.93 13.44 17.18
CA GLU A 85 20.22 14.10 16.96
C GLU A 85 20.13 15.09 15.80
N MET A 86 19.60 14.66 14.64
CA MET A 86 19.43 15.53 13.47
C MET A 86 18.50 16.72 13.76
N LYS A 87 17.46 16.52 14.58
CA LYS A 87 16.57 17.61 15.00
C LYS A 87 17.30 18.71 15.76
N THR A 88 18.38 18.41 16.49
CA THR A 88 19.20 19.43 17.17
C THR A 88 19.97 20.34 16.21
N LYS A 89 20.04 19.98 14.93
CA LYS A 89 20.77 20.70 13.88
C LYS A 89 19.87 21.55 12.99
N LEU A 90 18.55 21.47 13.16
CA LEU A 90 17.57 22.31 12.48
C LEU A 90 17.53 23.71 13.12
#